data_AF-A0A9X8YRP5-F1
#
_entry.id   AF-A0A9X8YRP5-F1
#
_cell.length_a   1.000
_cell.length_b   1.000
_cell.length_c   1.000
_cell.angle_alpha   90.00
_cell.angle_beta   90.00
_cell.angle_gamma   90.00
#
_symmetry.space_group_name_H-M   'P 1'
#
loop_
_entity.id
_entity.type
_entity.pdbx_description
1 polymer ?
#
loop_
_entity_poly.entity_id
_entity_poly.type
_entity_poly.pdbx_seq_one_letter_code
_entity_poly.pdbx_strand_id
1 'polypeptide(L)' 'ALQLAKQMRENGEQGSIVTLLCDSGERYLDTYYNPEWVSNNIGDLQPYLAQLADL' A
#
# COMPACT_ATOMS: atom_id res chain seq x y z
N ALA A 1 6.12 2.26 3.09
CA ALA A 1 6.18 3.64 3.62
C ALA A 1 5.22 3.84 4.80
N LEU A 2 3.92 3.55 4.65
CA LEU A 2 2.92 3.83 5.71
C LEU A 2 3.16 3.08 7.03
N GLN A 3 3.58 1.81 6.99
CA GLN A 3 3.92 1.07 8.22
C GLN A 3 5.10 1.72 8.97
N LEU A 4 6.12 2.19 8.24
CA LEU A 4 7.25 2.93 8.83
C LEU A 4 6.77 4.27 9.42
N ALA A 5 5.91 5.00 8.70
CA ALA A 5 5.34 6.25 9.21
C ALA A 5 4.56 6.04 10.52
N LYS A 6 3.77 4.95 10.60
CA LYS A 6 3.06 4.56 11.82
C LYS A 6 4.04 4.28 12.96
N GLN A 7 5.09 3.50 12.71
CA GLN A 7 6.11 3.18 13.72
C GLN A 7 6.84 4.44 14.21
N MET A 8 7.25 5.32 13.29
CA MET A 8 7.92 6.59 13.64
C MET A 8 7.00 7.44 14.54
N ARG A 9 5.71 7.54 14.20
CA ARG A 9 4.71 8.24 15.02
C ARG A 9 4.59 7.62 16.40
N GLU A 10 4.49 6.30 16.51
CA GLU A 10 4.38 5.57 17.79
C GLU A 10 5.63 5.74 18.67
N ASN A 11 6.81 5.85 18.07
CA ASN A 11 8.08 6.05 18.78
C ASN A 11 8.39 7.53 19.07
N GLY A 12 7.58 8.48 18.60
CA GLY A 12 7.89 9.91 18.69
C GLY A 12 9.08 10.36 17.83
N GLU A 13 9.44 9.56 16.82
CA GLU A 13 10.52 9.86 15.87
C GLU A 13 10.06 10.87 14.81
N GLN A 14 10.93 11.83 14.49
CA GLN A 14 10.66 12.88 13.51
C GLN A 14 11.63 12.76 12.33
N GLY A 15 11.14 13.05 11.12
CA GLY A 15 11.93 13.02 9.90
C GLY A 15 11.08 12.87 8.65
N SER A 16 11.75 12.73 7.50
CA SER A 16 11.11 12.55 6.19
C SER A 16 11.26 11.12 5.71
N ILE A 17 10.16 10.54 5.20
CA ILE A 17 10.19 9.27 4.46
C ILE A 17 10.22 9.61 2.97
N VAL A 18 11.26 9.16 2.27
CA VAL A 18 11.39 9.34 0.82
C VAL A 18 11.21 7.99 0.14
N THR A 19 10.40 7.96 -0.92
CA THR A 19 10.18 6.77 -1.75
C THR A 19 10.17 7.18 -3.22
N LEU A 20 10.44 6.22 -4.10
CA LEU A 20 10.38 6.39 -5.54
C LEU A 20 9.25 5.52 -6.11
N LEU A 21 8.39 6.13 -6.93
CA LEU A 21 7.46 5.41 -7.79
C LEU A 21 8.08 5.40 -9.20
N CYS A 22 8.38 4.21 -9.70
CA CYS A 22 9.15 4.05 -10.94
C CYS A 22 8.31 4.28 -12.20
N ASP A 23 7.02 3.98 -12.13
CA ASP A 23 6.08 4.14 -13.23
C ASP A 23 4.63 4.28 -12.74
N SER A 24 3.77 4.73 -13.66
CA SER A 24 2.32 4.81 -13.46
C SER A 24 1.68 3.42 -13.56
N GLY A 25 0.58 3.23 -12.84
CA GLY A 25 -0.17 1.97 -12.86
C GLY A 25 -0.94 1.69 -14.13
N GLU A 26 -1.17 2.70 -14.98
CA GLU A 26 -1.86 2.57 -16.27
C GLU A 26 -1.22 1.55 -17.23
N ARG A 27 0.03 1.16 -16.99
CA ARG A 27 0.72 0.11 -17.75
C ARG A 27 0.23 -1.29 -17.41
N TYR A 28 -0.53 -1.45 -16.34
CA TYR A 28 -0.90 -2.72 -15.73
C TYR A 28 -2.42 -2.87 -15.55
N LEU A 29 -3.22 -2.29 -16.45
CA LEU A 29 -4.69 -2.29 -16.37
C LEU A 29 -5.29 -3.71 -16.30
N ASP A 30 -4.65 -4.67 -16.94
CA ASP A 30 -5.12 -6.06 -16.94
C ASP A 30 -4.67 -6.88 -15.72
N THR A 31 -3.93 -6.27 -14.77
CA THR A 31 -3.48 -6.94 -13.53
C THR A 31 -4.18 -6.41 -12.29
N TYR A 32 -3.56 -5.59 -11.45
CA TYR A 32 -4.12 -5.18 -10.16
C TYR A 32 -5.29 -4.20 -10.26
N TYR A 33 -5.62 -3.71 -11.47
CA TYR A 33 -6.90 -3.04 -11.74
C TYR A 33 -8.04 -4.02 -12.09
N ASN A 34 -7.72 -5.29 -12.36
CA ASN A 34 -8.69 -6.34 -12.62
C ASN A 34 -8.98 -7.13 -11.33
N PRO A 35 -10.22 -7.08 -10.78
CA PRO A 35 -10.58 -7.79 -9.55
C PRO A 35 -10.37 -9.30 -9.60
N GLU A 36 -10.58 -9.94 -10.76
CA GLU A 36 -10.36 -11.39 -10.92
C GLU A 36 -8.87 -11.72 -10.84
N TRP A 37 -8.03 -10.92 -11.50
CA TRP A 37 -6.58 -11.08 -11.42
C TRP A 37 -6.10 -10.86 -9.98
N VAL A 38 -6.61 -9.85 -9.26
CA VAL A 38 -6.30 -9.60 -7.86
C VAL A 38 -6.69 -10.81 -6.99
N SER A 39 -7.92 -11.32 -7.13
CA SER A 39 -8.37 -12.49 -6.39
C SER A 39 -7.47 -13.72 -6.61
N ASN A 40 -6.99 -13.91 -7.84
CA ASN A 40 -6.18 -15.07 -8.20
C ASN A 40 -4.68 -14.93 -7.85
N ASN A 41 -4.15 -13.70 -7.73
CA ASN A 41 -2.70 -13.47 -7.58
C ASN A 41 -2.29 -12.76 -6.28
N ILE A 42 -3.15 -11.92 -5.72
CA ILE A 42 -2.89 -11.17 -4.47
C ILE A 42 -3.74 -11.72 -3.33
N GLY A 43 -5.00 -12.07 -3.59
CA GLY A 43 -5.96 -12.56 -2.62
C GLY A 43 -6.74 -11.46 -1.91
N ASP A 44 -7.18 -11.73 -0.68
CA ASP A 44 -8.03 -10.83 0.08
C ASP A 44 -7.28 -9.56 0.54
N LEU A 45 -7.84 -8.41 0.17
CA LEU A 45 -7.31 -7.10 0.53
C LEU A 45 -7.90 -6.53 1.83
N GLN A 46 -8.98 -7.12 2.37
CA GLN A 46 -9.69 -6.58 3.54
C GLN A 46 -8.79 -6.33 4.76
N PRO A 47 -7.83 -7.21 5.11
CA PRO A 47 -6.96 -6.96 6.26
C PRO A 47 -6.11 -5.69 6.11
N TYR A 48 -5.71 -5.37 4.88
CA TYR A 48 -4.90 -4.19 4.57
C TYR A 48 -5.74 -2.94 4.46
N LEU A 49 -6.96 -3.05 3.90
CA LEU A 49 -7.92 -1.94 3.85
C LEU A 49 -8.34 -1.49 5.26
N ALA A 50 -8.56 -2.44 6.18
CA ALA A 50 -8.83 -2.14 7.58
C ALA A 50 -7.67 -1.36 8.22
N GLN A 51 -6.42 -1.82 8.04
CA GLN A 51 -5.24 -1.13 8.55
C GLN A 51 -5.09 0.29 8.00
N LEU A 52 -5.44 0.53 6.74
CA LEU A 52 -5.40 1.86 6.13
C LEU A 52 -6.49 2.79 6.66
N ALA A 53 -7.66 2.27 7.01
CA ALA A 53 -8.72 3.04 7.65
C ALA A 53 -8.36 3.49 9.07
N ASP A 54 -7.48 2.74 9.74
CA ASP A 54 -7.01 3.00 11.12
C ASP A 54 -5.74 3.89 11.20
N LEU A 55 -5.18 4.34 10.07
CA LEU A 55 -3.98 5.20 10.04
C LEU A 55 -4.28 6.63 10.51
#